data_AF-A0ABC9QS74-F1
#
_entry.id   AF-A0ABC9QS74-F1
#
_cell.length_a   1.000
_cell.length_b   1.000
_cell.length_c   1.000
_cell.angle_alpha   90.00
_cell.angle_beta   90.00
_cell.angle_gamma   90.00
#
_symmetry.space_group_name_H-M   'P 1'
#
loop_
_entity.id
_entity.type
_entity.pdbx_description
1 polymer ?
#
loop_
_entity_poly.entity_id
_entity_poly.type
_entity_poly.pdbx_seq_one_letter_code
_entity_poly.pdbx_strand_id
1 'polypeptide(L)'
;MNEREIYDLDYAIVKAKDLKPSFTTGGTQKRTDMNEEQIKSIAENFDPKKIFGSGGFEDLPIILHDGQVIAGNHRIQGMLNFTPKSRYIYNRAIKEYYHIDLEPDELLVRVPNKRLDNTEINNLAASSNQGRFNSESDHAIAVLSHYEAKLKELDKKLDADSIYSLKNIVANNLNFDKATHPNVGDSNLALLMYNMPRTKTQGIELLNRWQKAFSNDIKSYEKVKKMFVDNAGSFHNLIHDMNFPKVSLNAYLSDIMDRSFANLKNYVSTSESLKDLSDKFYKTSSLDMFEKSDQATSDISEILGGAIARFARFDDPSKALFEALKSDNIKKA
;
A
#
# COMPACT_ATOMS: atom_id res chain seq x y z
N MET A 1 6.75 1.20 6.51
CA MET A 1 7.02 0.19 7.57
C MET A 1 6.01 -0.93 7.48
N ASN A 2 6.01 -1.65 6.35
CA ASN A 2 5.52 -3.02 6.28
C ASN A 2 6.69 -4.01 6.46
N GLU A 3 6.34 -5.27 6.71
CA GLU A 3 7.03 -6.23 7.58
C GLU A 3 8.31 -6.88 7.04
N ARG A 4 8.86 -6.41 5.91
CA ARG A 4 10.18 -6.85 5.47
C ARG A 4 11.29 -5.85 5.76
N GLU A 5 10.96 -4.67 6.28
CA GLU A 5 11.94 -3.60 6.46
C GLU A 5 12.61 -3.55 7.85
N ILE A 6 12.55 -4.60 8.68
CA ILE A 6 13.35 -4.59 9.93
C ILE A 6 14.10 -5.90 10.23
N TYR A 7 13.54 -7.09 9.96
CA TYR A 7 14.23 -8.37 10.24
C TYR A 7 13.87 -9.46 9.24
N ASP A 8 14.86 -10.20 8.74
CA ASP A 8 14.66 -11.47 8.03
C ASP A 8 13.94 -12.46 8.95
N LEU A 9 12.79 -12.99 8.50
CA LEU A 9 11.98 -13.95 9.24
C LEU A 9 11.95 -15.29 8.50
N ASP A 10 12.31 -16.36 9.19
CA ASP A 10 12.23 -17.74 8.72
C ASP A 10 10.91 -18.40 9.15
N TYR A 11 10.43 -19.36 8.38
CA TYR A 11 9.35 -20.23 8.81
C TYR A 11 9.85 -21.25 9.84
N ALA A 12 9.10 -21.45 10.92
CA ALA A 12 9.39 -22.45 11.92
C ALA A 12 8.13 -23.24 12.28
N ILE A 13 8.29 -24.54 12.48
CA ILE A 13 7.27 -25.40 13.07
C ILE A 13 7.53 -25.44 14.58
N VAL A 14 6.52 -25.08 15.36
CA VAL A 14 6.60 -25.03 16.82
C VAL A 14 5.42 -25.75 17.44
N LYS A 15 5.64 -26.33 18.63
CA LYS A 15 4.57 -26.98 19.37
C LYS A 15 3.68 -25.94 20.03
N ALA A 16 2.38 -26.21 20.07
CA ALA A 16 1.35 -25.37 20.67
C ALA A 16 1.70 -24.97 22.11
N LYS A 17 2.24 -25.92 22.90
CA LYS A 17 2.62 -25.69 24.31
C LYS A 17 3.80 -24.72 24.50
N ASP A 18 4.62 -24.52 23.48
CA ASP A 18 5.83 -23.70 23.56
C ASP A 18 5.55 -22.23 23.22
N LEU A 19 4.36 -21.94 22.67
CA LEU A 19 3.91 -20.59 22.35
C LEU A 19 3.39 -19.86 23.58
N LYS A 20 3.83 -18.62 23.74
CA LYS A 20 3.50 -17.77 24.89
C LYS A 20 2.84 -16.47 24.40
N PRO A 21 1.55 -16.50 24.02
CA PRO A 21 0.83 -15.27 23.72
C PRO A 21 0.70 -14.42 24.98
N SER A 22 0.84 -13.11 24.84
CA SER A 22 0.71 -12.14 25.93
C SER A 22 -0.44 -11.18 25.67
N PHE A 23 -1.17 -10.82 26.74
CA PHE A 23 -2.31 -9.89 26.72
C PHE A 23 -2.23 -8.79 27.79
N THR A 24 -1.20 -8.80 28.64
CA THR A 24 -1.00 -7.83 29.72
C THR A 24 -0.06 -6.69 29.27
N THR A 25 -0.25 -5.49 29.81
CA THR A 25 0.58 -4.33 29.47
C THR A 25 1.98 -4.49 30.08
N GLY A 26 2.98 -4.73 29.23
CA GLY A 26 4.38 -4.96 29.62
C GLY A 26 5.15 -5.76 28.57
N GLY A 27 6.40 -5.37 28.29
CA GLY A 27 7.22 -5.97 27.22
C GLY A 27 6.72 -5.56 25.82
N THR A 28 6.45 -6.55 24.96
CA THR A 28 6.10 -6.38 23.54
C THR A 28 4.63 -5.97 23.29
N GLN A 29 3.82 -5.86 24.35
CA GLN A 29 2.38 -5.64 24.26
C GLN A 29 1.99 -4.22 24.71
N LYS A 30 1.38 -3.42 23.82
CA LYS A 30 0.87 -2.04 24.10
C LYS A 30 -0.66 -1.91 24.18
N ARG A 31 -1.44 -3.00 24.21
CA ARG A 31 -2.91 -2.94 24.36
C ARG A 31 -3.38 -3.39 25.74
N THR A 32 -4.48 -2.79 26.19
CA THR A 32 -5.16 -3.08 27.46
C THR A 32 -6.32 -4.07 27.30
N ASP A 33 -6.81 -4.36 26.09
CA ASP A 33 -8.06 -5.11 25.92
C ASP A 33 -7.90 -6.36 25.03
N MET A 34 -8.03 -7.53 25.66
CA MET A 34 -8.22 -8.82 25.00
C MET A 34 -9.57 -8.82 24.26
N ASN A 35 -9.61 -9.24 23.00
CA ASN A 35 -10.86 -9.34 22.24
C ASN A 35 -11.27 -10.82 22.18
N GLU A 36 -12.11 -11.23 23.12
CA GLU A 36 -12.58 -12.60 23.26
C GLU A 36 -13.41 -13.06 22.06
N GLU A 37 -14.23 -12.18 21.47
CA GLU A 37 -15.04 -12.50 20.29
C GLU A 37 -14.17 -12.83 19.08
N GLN A 38 -13.09 -12.06 18.88
CA GLN A 38 -12.14 -12.32 17.79
C GLN A 38 -11.40 -13.65 18.01
N ILE A 39 -10.93 -13.92 19.23
CA ILE A 39 -10.27 -15.19 19.58
C ILE A 39 -11.22 -16.36 19.34
N LYS A 40 -12.47 -16.25 19.80
CA LYS A 40 -13.51 -17.26 19.59
C LYS A 40 -13.83 -17.46 18.12
N SER A 41 -13.93 -16.39 17.35
CA SER A 41 -14.16 -16.44 15.90
C SER A 41 -13.05 -17.20 15.19
N ILE A 42 -11.78 -16.97 15.55
CA ILE A 42 -10.63 -17.69 15.00
C ILE A 42 -10.66 -19.16 15.41
N ALA A 43 -10.96 -19.45 16.68
CA ALA A 43 -11.04 -20.80 17.23
C ALA A 43 -12.12 -21.67 16.54
N GLU A 44 -13.31 -21.10 16.32
CA GLU A 44 -14.50 -21.82 15.83
C GLU A 44 -14.70 -21.75 14.31
N ASN A 45 -14.28 -20.64 13.70
CA ASN A 45 -14.56 -20.31 12.29
C ASN A 45 -13.29 -19.87 11.55
N PHE A 46 -12.21 -20.64 11.71
CA PHE A 46 -10.94 -20.35 11.04
C PHE A 46 -11.11 -20.24 9.51
N ASP A 47 -10.67 -19.12 8.94
CA ASP A 47 -10.69 -18.86 7.50
C ASP A 47 -9.24 -18.68 7.00
N PRO A 48 -8.69 -19.67 6.24
CA PRO A 48 -7.36 -19.62 5.66
C PRO A 48 -7.11 -18.36 4.84
N LYS A 49 -8.13 -17.83 4.15
CA LYS A 49 -7.99 -16.67 3.25
C LYS A 49 -7.71 -15.37 3.99
N LYS A 50 -8.00 -15.31 5.29
CA LYS A 50 -7.71 -14.15 6.13
C LYS A 50 -6.27 -14.12 6.64
N ILE A 51 -5.55 -15.24 6.54
CA ILE A 51 -4.24 -15.42 7.17
C ILE A 51 -3.18 -15.81 6.15
N PHE A 52 -3.47 -16.65 5.17
CA PHE A 52 -2.47 -17.08 4.20
C PHE A 52 -2.50 -16.21 2.95
N GLY A 53 -1.35 -15.66 2.58
CA GLY A 53 -1.19 -14.84 1.37
C GLY A 53 -1.62 -13.37 1.55
N SER A 54 -2.03 -12.96 2.75
CA SER A 54 -2.23 -11.55 3.12
C SER A 54 -0.91 -10.78 3.14
N GLY A 55 0.21 -11.48 3.38
CA GLY A 55 1.50 -10.86 3.60
C GLY A 55 1.52 -10.07 4.91
N GLY A 56 2.73 -9.72 5.34
CA GLY A 56 2.87 -8.81 6.45
C GLY A 56 2.48 -9.34 7.83
N PHE A 57 2.06 -8.47 8.76
CA PHE A 57 1.71 -8.77 10.15
C PHE A 57 0.35 -9.42 10.18
N GLU A 58 -0.44 -9.35 9.11
CA GLU A 58 -1.71 -10.05 8.92
C GLU A 58 -1.51 -11.52 8.47
N ASP A 59 -0.28 -11.94 8.15
CA ASP A 59 0.06 -13.33 7.76
C ASP A 59 0.29 -14.27 8.97
N LEU A 60 1.14 -15.29 8.85
CA LEU A 60 1.53 -16.19 9.94
C LEU A 60 2.07 -15.42 11.17
N PRO A 61 1.72 -15.78 12.41
CA PRO A 61 2.20 -15.08 13.60
C PRO A 61 3.73 -15.04 13.70
N ILE A 62 4.27 -13.99 14.34
CA ILE A 62 5.72 -13.82 14.53
C ILE A 62 6.04 -14.03 16.01
N ILE A 63 7.03 -14.88 16.28
CA ILE A 63 7.49 -15.19 17.63
C ILE A 63 9.00 -15.00 17.77
N LEU A 64 9.47 -14.87 19.01
CA LEU A 64 10.88 -15.01 19.35
C LEU A 64 11.26 -16.48 19.53
N HIS A 65 12.56 -16.74 19.54
CA HIS A 65 13.15 -18.06 19.73
C HIS A 65 12.76 -18.75 21.05
N ASP A 66 12.32 -17.98 22.05
CA ASP A 66 11.88 -18.51 23.35
C ASP A 66 10.36 -18.77 23.43
N GLY A 67 9.66 -18.61 22.31
CA GLY A 67 8.22 -18.83 22.17
C GLY A 67 7.36 -17.59 22.46
N GLN A 68 7.94 -16.46 22.84
CA GLN A 68 7.18 -15.23 23.07
C GLN A 68 6.59 -14.69 21.77
N VAL A 69 5.29 -14.41 21.75
CA VAL A 69 4.60 -13.89 20.57
C VAL A 69 4.78 -12.37 20.48
N ILE A 70 5.29 -11.91 19.33
CA ILE A 70 5.54 -10.50 19.03
C ILE A 70 4.42 -9.91 18.16
N ALA A 71 3.92 -10.70 17.21
CA ALA A 71 2.84 -10.33 16.32
C ALA A 71 1.79 -11.44 16.25
N GLY A 72 0.51 -11.07 16.39
CA GLY A 72 -0.59 -12.00 16.25
C GLY A 72 -1.01 -12.74 17.52
N ASN A 73 -0.92 -12.10 18.69
CA ASN A 73 -1.36 -12.66 19.97
C ASN A 73 -2.78 -13.26 19.94
N HIS A 74 -3.79 -12.53 19.43
CA HIS A 74 -5.16 -13.06 19.31
C HIS A 74 -5.28 -14.23 18.33
N ARG A 75 -4.44 -14.27 17.27
CA ARG A 75 -4.41 -15.39 16.31
C ARG A 75 -3.82 -16.63 16.94
N ILE A 76 -2.65 -16.51 17.58
CA ILE A 76 -2.05 -17.64 18.31
C ILE A 76 -3.03 -18.14 19.37
N GLN A 77 -3.64 -17.26 20.16
CA GLN A 77 -4.60 -17.68 21.17
C GLN A 77 -5.84 -18.40 20.57
N GLY A 78 -6.35 -17.93 19.43
CA GLY A 78 -7.42 -18.63 18.71
C GLY A 78 -6.98 -19.97 18.13
N MET A 79 -5.76 -20.05 17.59
CA MET A 79 -5.15 -21.27 17.04
C MET A 79 -4.91 -22.35 18.11
N LEU A 80 -4.47 -21.94 19.30
CA LEU A 80 -4.34 -22.82 20.46
C LEU A 80 -5.70 -23.37 20.92
N ASN A 81 -6.77 -22.64 20.64
CA ASN A 81 -8.15 -22.98 21.01
C ASN A 81 -8.96 -23.59 19.85
N PHE A 82 -8.32 -24.04 18.77
CA PHE A 82 -9.04 -24.55 17.61
C PHE A 82 -10.00 -25.68 17.94
N THR A 83 -11.22 -25.58 17.40
CA THR A 83 -12.11 -26.74 17.30
C THR A 83 -11.50 -27.78 16.35
N PRO A 84 -11.91 -29.08 16.43
CA PRO A 84 -11.45 -30.09 15.49
C PRO A 84 -11.66 -29.70 14.02
N LYS A 85 -12.76 -28.98 13.72
CA LYS A 85 -13.06 -28.44 12.39
C LYS A 85 -12.03 -27.39 11.97
N SER A 86 -11.79 -26.38 12.79
CA SER A 86 -10.80 -25.32 12.50
C SER A 86 -9.39 -25.89 12.36
N ARG A 87 -9.02 -26.87 13.21
CA ARG A 87 -7.73 -27.57 13.14
C ARG A 87 -7.57 -28.31 11.81
N TYR A 88 -8.60 -29.04 11.38
CA TYR A 88 -8.59 -29.71 10.08
C TYR A 88 -8.42 -28.72 8.92
N ILE A 89 -9.15 -27.61 8.93
CA ILE A 89 -9.04 -26.56 7.90
C ILE A 89 -7.64 -25.94 7.90
N TYR A 90 -7.09 -25.64 9.08
CA TYR A 90 -5.73 -25.11 9.22
C TYR A 90 -4.69 -26.09 8.65
N ASN A 91 -4.69 -27.35 9.08
CA ASN A 91 -3.72 -28.35 8.61
C ASN A 91 -3.82 -28.56 7.09
N ARG A 92 -5.04 -28.65 6.54
CA ARG A 92 -5.25 -28.78 5.09
C ARG A 92 -4.66 -27.57 4.35
N ALA A 93 -4.92 -26.37 4.84
CA ALA A 93 -4.40 -25.16 4.23
C ALA A 93 -2.87 -25.08 4.35
N ILE A 94 -2.26 -25.45 5.48
CA ILE A 94 -0.79 -25.48 5.58
C ILE A 94 -0.18 -26.45 4.56
N LYS A 95 -0.78 -27.63 4.38
CA LYS A 95 -0.34 -28.60 3.37
C LYS A 95 -0.48 -28.07 1.94
N GLU A 96 -1.60 -27.39 1.63
CA GLU A 96 -1.86 -26.83 0.31
C GLU A 96 -0.95 -25.63 -0.02
N TYR A 97 -0.76 -24.70 0.92
CA TYR A 97 -0.02 -23.46 0.69
C TYR A 97 1.50 -23.59 0.90
N TYR A 98 1.93 -24.39 1.88
CA TYR A 98 3.33 -24.48 2.28
C TYR A 98 3.95 -25.84 2.01
N HIS A 99 3.16 -26.84 1.57
CA HIS A 99 3.62 -28.22 1.34
C HIS A 99 4.24 -28.85 2.60
N ILE A 100 3.71 -28.48 3.77
CA ILE A 100 4.13 -28.98 5.08
C ILE A 100 2.99 -29.81 5.68
N ASP A 101 3.31 -31.02 6.14
CA ASP A 101 2.42 -31.83 6.98
C ASP A 101 2.74 -31.54 8.45
N LEU A 102 1.77 -30.98 9.18
CA LEU A 102 1.91 -30.66 10.61
C LEU A 102 1.34 -31.76 11.50
N GLU A 103 2.00 -32.04 12.61
CA GLU A 103 1.48 -32.91 13.66
C GLU A 103 0.29 -32.26 14.40
N PRO A 104 -0.54 -33.03 15.13
CA PRO A 104 -1.72 -32.52 15.83
C PRO A 104 -1.45 -31.42 16.86
N ASP A 105 -0.24 -31.30 17.40
CA ASP A 105 0.18 -30.28 18.36
C ASP A 105 1.08 -29.19 17.77
N GLU A 106 1.26 -29.12 16.45
CA GLU A 106 2.18 -28.17 15.80
C GLU A 106 1.47 -26.97 15.14
N LEU A 107 2.18 -25.85 15.06
CA LEU A 107 1.77 -24.64 14.36
C LEU A 107 2.95 -24.12 13.54
N LEU A 108 2.67 -23.65 12.32
CA LEU A 108 3.62 -22.92 11.50
C LEU A 108 3.61 -21.44 11.92
N VAL A 109 4.79 -20.88 12.18
CA VAL A 109 4.99 -19.48 12.59
C VAL A 109 6.19 -18.89 11.84
N ARG A 110 6.45 -17.59 12.07
CA ARG A 110 7.65 -16.91 11.60
C ARG A 110 8.54 -16.52 12.78
N VAL A 111 9.85 -16.68 12.63
CA VAL A 111 10.86 -16.38 13.67
C VAL A 111 11.98 -15.55 13.06
N PRO A 112 12.49 -14.51 13.74
CA PRO A 112 13.69 -13.79 13.29
C PRO A 112 14.87 -14.73 13.05
N ASN A 113 15.61 -14.58 11.96
CA ASN A 113 16.75 -15.42 11.63
C ASN A 113 17.93 -15.27 12.63
N LYS A 114 17.98 -14.14 13.33
CA LYS A 114 18.95 -13.82 14.38
C LYS A 114 18.24 -13.48 15.68
N ARG A 115 18.92 -13.65 16.81
CA ARG A 115 18.41 -13.12 18.09
C ARG A 115 18.39 -11.59 18.03
N LEU A 116 17.25 -11.02 18.37
CA LEU A 116 17.01 -9.59 18.39
C LEU A 116 17.33 -9.03 19.78
N ASP A 117 17.88 -7.81 19.83
CA ASP A 117 18.02 -7.08 21.10
C ASP A 117 16.69 -6.45 21.56
N ASN A 118 16.66 -5.92 22.79
CA ASN A 118 15.43 -5.36 23.36
C ASN A 118 14.87 -4.16 22.58
N THR A 119 15.74 -3.36 21.94
CA THR A 119 15.32 -2.24 21.09
C THR A 119 14.71 -2.78 19.80
N GLU A 120 15.34 -3.78 19.20
CA GLU A 120 14.89 -4.46 17.99
C GLU A 120 13.54 -5.16 18.19
N ILE A 121 13.38 -5.87 19.31
CA ILE A 121 12.15 -6.52 19.76
C ILE A 121 11.03 -5.50 19.96
N ASN A 122 11.31 -4.39 20.65
CA ASN A 122 10.34 -3.33 20.88
C ASN A 122 9.90 -2.67 19.57
N ASN A 123 10.82 -2.48 18.62
CA ASN A 123 10.50 -1.94 17.30
C ASN A 123 9.64 -2.90 16.48
N LEU A 124 9.94 -4.21 16.50
CA LEU A 124 9.13 -5.22 15.81
C LEU A 124 7.72 -5.32 16.40
N ALA A 125 7.62 -5.31 17.72
CA ALA A 125 6.36 -5.31 18.45
C ALA A 125 5.55 -4.03 18.21
N ALA A 126 6.22 -2.87 18.21
CA ALA A 126 5.60 -1.60 17.85
C ALA A 126 5.07 -1.65 16.41
N SER A 127 5.87 -2.14 15.47
CA SER A 127 5.54 -2.31 14.05
C SER A 127 4.35 -3.24 13.85
N SER A 128 4.26 -4.36 14.60
CA SER A 128 3.10 -5.27 14.54
C SER A 128 1.80 -4.63 15.01
N ASN A 129 1.90 -3.66 15.92
CA ASN A 129 0.77 -2.84 16.32
C ASN A 129 0.54 -1.65 15.36
N GLN A 130 1.49 -1.43 14.45
CA GLN A 130 1.59 -0.38 13.45
C GLN A 130 1.05 -0.81 12.09
N GLY A 131 -0.05 -1.58 12.07
CA GLY A 131 -1.15 -1.30 11.15
C GLY A 131 -1.80 0.09 11.38
N ARG A 132 -1.02 1.03 11.92
CA ARG A 132 -1.36 2.39 12.37
C ARG A 132 -0.06 3.19 12.41
N PHE A 133 0.38 3.64 11.25
CA PHE A 133 1.01 4.97 11.23
C PHE A 133 0.06 5.94 11.93
N ASN A 134 0.58 6.96 12.63
CA ASN A 134 -0.29 7.99 13.17
C ASN A 134 -1.09 8.67 12.04
N SER A 135 -0.58 8.58 10.80
CA SER A 135 -1.22 9.07 9.59
C SER A 135 -0.65 8.43 8.30
N GLU A 136 -1.39 8.45 7.18
CA GLU A 136 -0.92 7.99 5.85
C GLU A 136 0.37 8.67 5.39
N SER A 137 0.55 9.92 5.81
CA SER A 137 1.77 10.68 5.56
C SER A 137 3.02 10.02 6.15
N ASP A 138 2.94 9.55 7.40
CA ASP A 138 4.09 8.92 8.05
C ASP A 138 4.45 7.60 7.35
N HIS A 139 3.44 6.89 6.83
CA HIS A 139 3.65 5.71 6.00
C HIS A 139 4.43 6.04 4.74
N ALA A 140 3.93 7.02 3.97
CA ALA A 140 4.52 7.42 2.71
C ALA A 140 5.96 7.93 2.87
N ILE A 141 6.25 8.68 3.95
CA ILE A 141 7.61 9.14 4.27
C ILE A 141 8.53 7.96 4.55
N ALA A 142 8.11 7.02 5.41
CA ALA A 142 8.93 5.88 5.76
C ALA A 142 9.25 5.01 4.54
N VAL A 143 8.23 4.73 3.72
CA VAL A 143 8.36 3.97 2.48
C VAL A 143 9.26 4.69 1.47
N LEU A 144 9.06 5.99 1.23
CA LEU A 144 9.92 6.77 0.33
C LEU A 144 11.39 6.75 0.80
N SER A 145 11.62 6.91 2.11
CA SER A 145 12.96 6.90 2.70
C SER A 145 13.64 5.54 2.54
N HIS A 146 12.88 4.46 2.70
CA HIS A 146 13.39 3.10 2.56
C HIS A 146 13.89 2.79 1.14
N TYR A 147 13.11 3.15 0.11
CA TYR A 147 13.46 2.84 -1.28
C TYR A 147 14.29 3.94 -1.98
N GLU A 148 14.59 5.07 -1.32
CA GLU A 148 15.16 6.26 -1.97
C GLU A 148 16.45 5.98 -2.76
N ALA A 149 17.33 5.15 -2.20
CA ALA A 149 18.60 4.79 -2.84
C ALA A 149 18.37 4.05 -4.17
N LYS A 150 17.47 3.06 -4.19
CA LYS A 150 17.15 2.29 -5.39
C LYS A 150 16.33 3.08 -6.40
N LEU A 151 15.46 3.96 -5.94
CA LEU A 151 14.71 4.86 -6.80
C LEU A 151 15.62 5.79 -7.62
N LYS A 152 16.79 6.18 -7.09
CA LYS A 152 17.80 6.96 -7.84
C LYS A 152 18.51 6.14 -8.94
N GLU A 153 18.53 4.81 -8.79
CA GLU A 153 19.14 3.87 -9.73
C GLU A 153 18.13 3.28 -10.72
N LEU A 154 16.82 3.55 -10.52
CA LEU A 154 15.75 2.98 -11.31
C LEU A 154 15.85 3.42 -12.78
N ASP A 155 15.66 2.46 -13.68
CA ASP A 155 15.62 2.73 -15.11
C ASP A 155 14.51 3.72 -15.45
N LYS A 156 14.84 4.69 -16.30
CA LYS A 156 13.94 5.75 -16.75
C LYS A 156 12.71 5.24 -17.53
N LYS A 157 12.74 3.99 -17.99
CA LYS A 157 11.67 3.37 -18.78
C LYS A 157 11.43 1.95 -18.29
N LEU A 158 10.21 1.69 -17.86
CA LEU A 158 9.71 0.41 -17.35
C LEU A 158 8.72 -0.17 -18.35
N ASP A 159 9.16 -1.13 -19.16
CA ASP A 159 8.33 -1.73 -20.20
C ASP A 159 7.43 -2.83 -19.63
N ALA A 160 6.11 -2.70 -19.83
CA ALA A 160 5.13 -3.65 -19.33
C ALA A 160 3.90 -3.74 -20.24
N ASP A 161 3.39 -4.96 -20.44
CA ASP A 161 2.19 -5.21 -21.24
C ASP A 161 0.88 -5.06 -20.46
N SER A 162 0.95 -5.02 -19.13
CA SER A 162 -0.21 -4.88 -18.25
C SER A 162 0.15 -4.14 -16.96
N ILE A 163 -0.88 -3.57 -16.32
CA ILE A 163 -0.75 -2.93 -15.01
C ILE A 163 -0.24 -3.91 -13.93
N TYR A 164 -0.59 -5.19 -14.02
CA TYR A 164 -0.07 -6.21 -13.09
C TYR A 164 1.44 -6.42 -13.28
N SER A 165 1.90 -6.55 -14.53
CA SER A 165 3.32 -6.69 -14.82
C SER A 165 4.11 -5.45 -14.39
N LEU A 166 3.60 -4.26 -14.71
CA LEU A 166 4.27 -3.00 -14.40
C LEU A 166 4.56 -2.83 -12.91
N LYS A 167 3.56 -3.09 -12.05
CA LYS A 167 3.71 -2.96 -10.60
C LYS A 167 4.73 -3.94 -10.04
N ASN A 168 4.78 -5.15 -10.58
CA ASN A 168 5.75 -6.16 -10.18
C ASN A 168 7.16 -5.80 -10.69
N ILE A 169 7.30 -5.21 -11.87
CA ILE A 169 8.58 -4.70 -12.37
C ILE A 169 9.13 -3.61 -11.44
N VAL A 170 8.29 -2.66 -11.01
CA VAL A 170 8.69 -1.65 -10.02
C VAL A 170 9.16 -2.34 -8.74
N ALA A 171 8.37 -3.25 -8.19
CA ALA A 171 8.70 -3.96 -6.96
C ALA A 171 10.01 -4.76 -7.05
N ASN A 172 10.23 -5.45 -8.18
CA ASN A 172 11.44 -6.23 -8.42
C ASN A 172 12.69 -5.35 -8.59
N ASN A 173 12.58 -4.19 -9.24
CA ASN A 173 13.72 -3.27 -9.40
C ASN A 173 14.12 -2.62 -8.07
N LEU A 174 13.15 -2.39 -7.18
CA LEU A 174 13.39 -1.82 -5.86
C LEU A 174 13.73 -2.88 -4.79
N ASN A 175 13.78 -4.18 -5.15
CA ASN A 175 14.02 -5.32 -4.26
C ASN A 175 15.50 -5.48 -3.89
N PHE A 176 16.05 -4.58 -3.08
CA PHE A 176 17.48 -4.61 -2.71
C PHE A 176 17.84 -5.66 -1.66
N ASP A 177 16.87 -6.09 -0.87
CA ASP A 177 16.98 -7.15 0.14
C ASP A 177 16.86 -8.55 -0.47
N LYS A 178 16.64 -8.65 -1.80
CA LYS A 178 16.43 -9.91 -2.54
C LYS A 178 15.29 -10.75 -1.96
N ALA A 179 14.26 -10.10 -1.43
CA ALA A 179 13.11 -10.79 -0.89
C ALA A 179 12.45 -11.65 -1.98
N THR A 180 11.99 -12.85 -1.61
CA THR A 180 11.31 -13.78 -2.54
C THR A 180 9.98 -13.24 -3.07
N HIS A 181 9.42 -12.23 -2.40
CA HIS A 181 8.14 -11.60 -2.70
C HIS A 181 8.22 -10.10 -2.36
N PRO A 182 8.68 -9.25 -3.29
CA PRO A 182 8.88 -7.83 -3.01
C PRO A 182 7.57 -7.12 -2.67
N ASN A 183 7.60 -6.10 -1.81
CA ASN A 183 6.38 -5.38 -1.43
C ASN A 183 5.90 -4.48 -2.59
N VAL A 184 4.93 -4.99 -3.36
CA VAL A 184 4.38 -4.30 -4.52
C VAL A 184 3.71 -2.98 -4.16
N GLY A 185 2.97 -2.93 -3.05
CA GLY A 185 2.25 -1.72 -2.63
C GLY A 185 3.20 -0.60 -2.25
N ASP A 186 4.14 -0.89 -1.36
CA ASP A 186 5.06 0.12 -0.83
C ASP A 186 6.08 0.56 -1.90
N SER A 187 6.59 -0.37 -2.71
CA SER A 187 7.51 -0.03 -3.81
C SER A 187 6.87 0.96 -4.79
N ASN A 188 5.61 0.73 -5.16
CA ASN A 188 4.90 1.61 -6.08
C ASN A 188 4.47 2.94 -5.41
N LEU A 189 4.11 2.92 -4.13
CA LEU A 189 3.87 4.15 -3.36
C LEU A 189 5.14 5.00 -3.28
N ALA A 190 6.29 4.38 -3.02
CA ALA A 190 7.58 5.05 -2.99
C ALA A 190 7.89 5.71 -4.33
N LEU A 191 7.72 4.99 -5.44
CA LEU A 191 7.93 5.52 -6.78
C LEU A 191 6.98 6.68 -7.10
N LEU A 192 5.69 6.57 -6.72
CA LEU A 192 4.73 7.65 -6.90
C LEU A 192 5.17 8.91 -6.15
N MET A 193 5.54 8.79 -4.88
CA MET A 193 6.00 9.92 -4.06
C MET A 193 7.33 10.50 -4.57
N TYR A 194 8.25 9.66 -5.04
CA TYR A 194 9.53 10.08 -5.60
C TYR A 194 9.37 10.94 -6.86
N ASN A 195 8.36 10.62 -7.67
CA ASN A 195 8.02 11.34 -8.90
C ASN A 195 7.22 12.63 -8.66
N MET A 196 6.78 12.91 -7.43
CA MET A 196 6.12 14.16 -7.06
C MET A 196 7.13 15.27 -6.72
N PRO A 197 6.74 16.56 -6.74
CA PRO A 197 7.65 17.66 -6.42
C PRO A 197 8.12 17.58 -4.96
N ARG A 198 9.45 17.63 -4.74
CA ARG A 198 10.06 17.56 -3.40
C ARG A 198 9.89 18.81 -2.55
N THR A 199 9.46 19.92 -3.14
CA THR A 199 9.53 21.26 -2.52
C THR A 199 8.42 21.55 -1.53
N LYS A 200 7.41 20.69 -1.40
CA LYS A 200 6.32 20.86 -0.46
C LYS A 200 5.89 19.50 0.03
N THR A 201 5.65 19.36 1.33
CA THR A 201 4.95 18.24 1.97
C THR A 201 3.55 17.93 1.38
N GLN A 202 3.15 18.57 0.27
CA GLN A 202 1.85 18.47 -0.39
C GLN A 202 1.45 17.04 -0.75
N GLY A 203 2.28 16.23 -1.40
CA GLY A 203 1.87 14.86 -1.76
C GLY A 203 1.57 13.98 -0.53
N ILE A 204 2.33 14.21 0.54
CA ILE A 204 2.24 13.51 1.82
C ILE A 204 1.03 14.01 2.62
N GLU A 205 0.90 15.33 2.84
CA GLU A 205 -0.24 15.98 3.53
C GLU A 205 -1.57 15.75 2.79
N LEU A 206 -1.53 15.63 1.46
CA LEU A 206 -2.66 15.33 0.61
C LEU A 206 -3.30 13.99 0.96
N LEU A 207 -2.49 12.94 1.20
CA LEU A 207 -3.02 11.62 1.57
C LEU A 207 -3.81 11.68 2.88
N ASN A 208 -3.27 12.37 3.89
CA ASN A 208 -3.96 12.57 5.18
C ASN A 208 -5.23 13.42 5.03
N ARG A 209 -5.14 14.54 4.31
CA ARG A 209 -6.27 15.45 4.10
C ARG A 209 -7.43 14.71 3.43
N TRP A 210 -7.15 13.93 2.40
CA TRP A 210 -8.20 13.17 1.70
C TRP A 210 -8.68 11.97 2.49
N GLN A 211 -7.81 11.25 3.20
CA GLN A 211 -8.25 10.17 4.09
C GLN A 211 -9.27 10.70 5.11
N LYS A 212 -8.99 11.85 5.73
CA LYS A 212 -9.93 12.53 6.64
C LYS A 212 -11.20 12.99 5.92
N ALA A 213 -11.08 13.59 4.73
CA ALA A 213 -12.24 14.03 3.97
C ALA A 213 -13.16 12.87 3.54
N PHE A 214 -12.62 11.67 3.34
CA PHE A 214 -13.33 10.46 2.98
C PHE A 214 -13.56 9.52 4.18
N SER A 215 -13.55 10.02 5.43
CA SER A 215 -13.74 9.18 6.63
C SER A 215 -15.03 8.34 6.59
N ASN A 216 -16.07 8.82 5.91
CA ASN A 216 -17.36 8.15 5.75
C ASN A 216 -17.45 7.30 4.46
N ASP A 217 -16.44 7.36 3.60
CA ASP A 217 -16.35 6.61 2.34
C ASP A 217 -14.89 6.25 2.03
N ILE A 218 -14.31 5.46 2.94
CA ILE A 218 -12.91 5.06 2.84
C ILE A 218 -12.64 4.21 1.59
N LYS A 219 -13.67 3.55 1.05
CA LYS A 219 -13.57 2.76 -0.19
C LYS A 219 -13.25 3.63 -1.39
N SER A 220 -13.93 4.78 -1.53
CA SER A 220 -13.63 5.73 -2.60
C SER A 220 -12.24 6.35 -2.46
N TYR A 221 -11.80 6.62 -1.22
CA TYR A 221 -10.42 7.05 -0.95
C TYR A 221 -9.40 6.02 -1.43
N GLU A 222 -9.52 4.77 -0.98
CA GLU A 222 -8.61 3.70 -1.36
C GLU A 222 -8.65 3.43 -2.86
N LYS A 223 -9.82 3.59 -3.50
CA LYS A 223 -9.98 3.43 -4.96
C LYS A 223 -9.11 4.43 -5.74
N VAL A 224 -9.15 5.72 -5.38
CA VAL A 224 -8.33 6.75 -6.04
C VAL A 224 -6.86 6.56 -5.70
N LYS A 225 -6.52 6.38 -4.42
CA LYS A 225 -5.14 6.15 -3.98
C LYS A 225 -4.51 4.97 -4.73
N LYS A 226 -5.21 3.83 -4.74
CA LYS A 226 -4.76 2.62 -5.43
C LYS A 226 -4.58 2.84 -6.93
N MET A 227 -5.49 3.55 -7.60
CA MET A 227 -5.37 3.89 -9.02
C MET A 227 -4.05 4.61 -9.35
N PHE A 228 -3.66 5.58 -8.52
CA PHE A 228 -2.40 6.31 -8.68
C PHE A 228 -1.18 5.47 -8.31
N VAL A 229 -1.22 4.79 -7.16
CA VAL A 229 -0.12 3.92 -6.70
C VAL A 229 0.15 2.82 -7.73
N ASP A 230 -0.88 2.12 -8.19
CA ASP A 230 -0.75 1.08 -9.19
C ASP A 230 -0.11 1.60 -10.50
N ASN A 231 -0.36 2.87 -10.86
CA ASN A 231 0.17 3.51 -12.07
C ASN A 231 1.47 4.31 -11.85
N ALA A 232 2.16 4.14 -10.71
CA ALA A 232 3.41 4.84 -10.43
C ALA A 232 4.46 4.67 -11.53
N GLY A 233 4.60 3.46 -12.08
CA GLY A 233 5.47 3.18 -13.22
C GLY A 233 5.04 3.88 -14.51
N SER A 234 3.73 4.04 -14.74
CA SER A 234 3.20 4.75 -15.91
C SER A 234 3.57 6.23 -15.85
N PHE A 235 3.39 6.85 -14.69
CA PHE A 235 3.81 8.24 -14.47
C PHE A 235 5.32 8.40 -14.58
N HIS A 236 6.11 7.47 -14.04
CA HIS A 236 7.55 7.47 -14.17
C HIS A 236 7.99 7.48 -15.65
N ASN A 237 7.43 6.58 -16.46
CA ASN A 237 7.72 6.51 -17.89
C ASN A 237 7.40 7.82 -18.61
N LEU A 238 6.27 8.45 -18.30
CA LEU A 238 5.86 9.73 -18.92
C LEU A 238 6.74 10.90 -18.50
N ILE A 239 7.15 10.96 -17.23
CA ILE A 239 8.07 11.97 -16.71
C ILE A 239 9.42 11.92 -17.42
N HIS A 240 9.85 10.73 -17.85
CA HIS A 240 11.14 10.51 -18.50
C HIS A 240 11.07 10.37 -20.03
N ASP A 241 9.88 10.37 -20.66
CA ASP A 241 9.77 10.37 -22.12
C ASP A 241 10.14 11.75 -22.68
N MET A 242 11.29 11.83 -23.35
CA MET A 242 11.77 13.06 -24.01
C MET A 242 10.85 13.55 -25.14
N ASN A 243 9.90 12.74 -25.59
CA ASN A 243 8.89 13.10 -26.59
C ASN A 243 7.57 13.57 -25.96
N PHE A 244 7.42 13.48 -24.64
CA PHE A 244 6.28 14.06 -23.96
C PHE A 244 6.38 15.60 -24.06
N PRO A 245 5.26 16.35 -24.18
CA PRO A 245 5.30 17.82 -24.24
C PRO A 245 6.17 18.38 -23.12
N LYS A 246 6.79 19.56 -23.31
CA LYS A 246 7.65 20.26 -22.32
C LYS A 246 6.95 20.65 -20.99
N VAL A 247 5.86 19.97 -20.63
CA VAL A 247 5.21 20.01 -19.34
C VAL A 247 5.95 19.02 -18.43
N SER A 248 6.61 19.53 -17.41
CA SER A 248 7.25 18.71 -16.38
C SER A 248 6.17 18.01 -15.56
N LEU A 249 5.67 16.83 -15.99
CA LEU A 249 4.56 16.12 -15.35
C LEU A 249 4.79 15.89 -13.84
N ASN A 250 6.05 15.68 -13.46
CA ASN A 250 6.48 15.58 -12.06
C ASN A 250 6.07 16.82 -11.24
N ALA A 251 6.11 18.02 -11.82
CA ALA A 251 5.69 19.28 -11.18
C ALA A 251 4.19 19.30 -10.82
N TYR A 252 3.37 18.53 -11.54
CA TYR A 252 1.91 18.57 -11.47
C TYR A 252 1.31 17.34 -10.78
N LEU A 253 2.06 16.26 -10.62
CA LEU A 253 1.52 14.94 -10.21
C LEU A 253 0.76 14.98 -8.87
N SER A 254 1.27 15.74 -7.89
CA SER A 254 0.57 15.93 -6.60
C SER A 254 -0.76 16.66 -6.78
N ASP A 255 -0.79 17.73 -7.57
CA ASP A 255 -2.01 18.51 -7.80
C ASP A 255 -3.02 17.73 -8.65
N ILE A 256 -2.57 16.96 -9.63
CA ILE A 256 -3.41 16.05 -10.42
C ILE A 256 -4.11 15.04 -9.51
N MET A 257 -3.37 14.46 -8.57
CA MET A 257 -3.93 13.55 -7.56
C MET A 257 -4.93 14.28 -6.65
N ASP A 258 -4.61 15.51 -6.23
CA ASP A 258 -5.49 16.34 -5.40
C ASP A 258 -6.84 16.60 -6.08
N ARG A 259 -6.78 17.08 -7.33
CA ARG A 259 -7.95 17.34 -8.16
C ARG A 259 -8.73 16.08 -8.47
N SER A 260 -8.06 14.93 -8.58
CA SER A 260 -8.74 13.64 -8.78
C SER A 260 -9.59 13.23 -7.57
N PHE A 261 -9.05 13.38 -6.36
CA PHE A 261 -9.84 13.17 -5.13
C PHE A 261 -10.99 14.17 -5.00
N ALA A 262 -10.72 15.46 -5.25
CA ALA A 262 -11.74 16.51 -5.19
C ALA A 262 -12.86 16.24 -6.18
N ASN A 263 -12.51 15.84 -7.40
CA ASN A 263 -13.48 15.52 -8.43
C ASN A 263 -14.38 14.34 -8.03
N LEU A 264 -13.81 13.27 -7.48
CA LEU A 264 -14.61 12.13 -7.03
C LEU A 264 -15.51 12.49 -5.84
N LYS A 265 -15.05 13.37 -4.94
CA LYS A 265 -15.83 13.81 -3.78
C LYS A 265 -16.98 14.76 -4.15
N ASN A 266 -16.74 15.68 -5.08
CA ASN A 266 -17.61 16.82 -5.33
C ASN A 266 -18.61 16.61 -6.48
N TYR A 267 -18.33 15.68 -7.41
CA TYR A 267 -19.20 15.46 -8.57
C TYR A 267 -19.70 14.03 -8.63
N VAL A 268 -21.01 13.89 -8.83
CA VAL A 268 -21.69 12.60 -8.95
C VAL A 268 -21.26 11.88 -10.23
N SER A 269 -21.04 12.64 -11.31
CA SER A 269 -20.70 12.09 -12.62
C SER A 269 -19.50 12.80 -13.27
N THR A 270 -18.83 12.09 -14.19
CA THR A 270 -17.78 12.68 -15.04
C THR A 270 -18.33 13.86 -15.84
N SER A 271 -19.53 13.73 -16.42
CA SER A 271 -20.15 14.77 -17.26
C SER A 271 -20.38 16.07 -16.51
N GLU A 272 -20.83 15.99 -15.25
CA GLU A 272 -21.00 17.15 -14.39
C GLU A 272 -19.67 17.86 -14.15
N SER A 273 -18.62 17.10 -13.82
CA SER A 273 -17.30 17.67 -13.60
C SER A 273 -16.67 18.29 -14.85
N LEU A 274 -16.89 17.69 -16.02
CA LEU A 274 -16.40 18.23 -17.30
C LEU A 274 -17.16 19.49 -17.69
N LYS A 275 -18.47 19.55 -17.39
CA LYS A 275 -19.28 20.75 -17.62
C LYS A 275 -18.79 21.90 -16.76
N ASP A 276 -18.56 21.67 -15.46
CA ASP A 276 -18.07 22.72 -14.56
C ASP A 276 -16.66 23.20 -14.95
N LEU A 277 -15.77 22.27 -15.32
CA LEU A 277 -14.45 22.59 -15.87
C LEU A 277 -14.56 23.45 -17.13
N SER A 278 -15.41 23.03 -18.07
CA SER A 278 -15.71 23.77 -19.30
C SER A 278 -16.20 25.18 -18.99
N ASP A 279 -17.22 25.31 -18.15
CA ASP A 279 -17.80 26.61 -17.77
C ASP A 279 -16.77 27.53 -17.11
N LYS A 280 -15.85 26.98 -16.31
CA LYS A 280 -14.74 27.71 -15.69
C LYS A 280 -13.77 28.27 -16.74
N PHE A 281 -13.37 27.48 -17.72
CA PHE A 281 -12.48 27.95 -18.79
C PHE A 281 -13.18 28.92 -19.75
N TYR A 282 -14.47 28.69 -20.06
CA TYR A 282 -15.25 29.61 -20.89
C TYR A 282 -15.42 30.99 -20.24
N LYS A 283 -15.61 31.07 -18.91
CA LYS A 283 -15.75 32.35 -18.19
C LYS A 283 -14.44 33.10 -18.02
N THR A 284 -13.29 32.44 -18.20
CA THR A 284 -11.96 33.02 -17.94
C THR A 284 -11.25 33.44 -19.23
N SER A 285 -11.95 33.49 -20.37
CA SER A 285 -11.42 33.78 -21.71
C SER A 285 -10.75 35.16 -21.86
N SER A 286 -9.50 35.29 -21.44
CA SER A 286 -8.58 36.34 -21.89
C SER A 286 -7.20 35.72 -22.08
N LEU A 287 -6.54 36.02 -23.20
CA LEU A 287 -5.26 35.45 -23.61
C LEU A 287 -4.11 35.67 -22.58
N ASP A 288 -4.32 36.50 -21.56
CA ASP A 288 -3.39 36.77 -20.45
C ASP A 288 -3.15 35.55 -19.53
N MET A 289 -3.88 34.44 -19.72
CA MET A 289 -3.80 33.24 -18.86
C MET A 289 -2.48 32.47 -18.96
N PHE A 290 -1.74 32.58 -20.06
CA PHE A 290 -0.46 31.88 -20.22
C PHE A 290 0.76 32.70 -19.76
N GLU A 291 0.56 33.95 -19.34
CA GLU A 291 1.68 34.85 -19.01
C GLU A 291 2.11 34.80 -17.53
N LYS A 292 1.31 34.20 -16.63
CA LYS A 292 1.67 34.04 -15.21
C LYS A 292 1.93 32.56 -14.87
N SER A 293 3.17 32.23 -14.53
CA SER A 293 3.65 30.85 -14.29
C SER A 293 2.80 30.03 -13.31
N ASP A 294 2.29 30.68 -12.26
CA ASP A 294 1.57 30.01 -11.17
C ASP A 294 0.11 29.70 -11.56
N GLN A 295 -0.50 30.55 -12.38
CA GLN A 295 -1.88 30.35 -12.87
C GLN A 295 -1.92 29.25 -13.93
N ALA A 296 -0.98 29.28 -14.88
CA ALA A 296 -0.83 28.22 -15.88
C ALA A 296 -0.59 26.84 -15.23
N THR A 297 0.11 26.83 -14.09
CA THR A 297 0.39 25.61 -13.34
C THR A 297 -0.88 25.02 -12.70
N SER A 298 -1.71 25.89 -12.10
CA SER A 298 -3.01 25.48 -11.54
C SER A 298 -3.98 24.96 -12.61
N ASP A 299 -4.00 25.58 -13.78
CA ASP A 299 -4.96 25.25 -14.85
C ASP A 299 -4.64 23.91 -15.53
N ILE A 300 -3.35 23.61 -15.76
CA ILE A 300 -2.90 22.30 -16.25
C ILE A 300 -3.30 21.18 -15.26
N SER A 301 -3.08 21.41 -13.96
CA SER A 301 -3.47 20.46 -12.92
C SER A 301 -4.98 20.23 -12.86
N GLU A 302 -5.80 21.26 -13.09
CA GLU A 302 -7.25 21.11 -13.14
C GLU A 302 -7.73 20.30 -14.35
N ILE A 303 -7.18 20.55 -15.53
CA ILE A 303 -7.52 19.80 -16.74
C ILE A 303 -7.09 18.34 -16.60
N LEU A 304 -5.83 18.09 -16.26
CA LEU A 304 -5.28 16.73 -16.12
C LEU A 304 -5.92 15.99 -14.95
N GLY A 305 -6.15 16.68 -13.83
CA GLY A 305 -6.84 16.14 -12.66
C GLY A 305 -8.28 15.72 -12.99
N GLY A 306 -9.05 16.57 -13.68
CA GLY A 306 -10.40 16.23 -14.14
C GLY A 306 -10.41 15.06 -15.13
N ALA A 307 -9.46 15.08 -16.08
CA ALA A 307 -9.32 14.02 -17.08
C ALA A 307 -8.94 12.66 -16.46
N ILE A 308 -8.08 12.64 -15.44
CA ILE A 308 -7.67 11.41 -14.74
C ILE A 308 -8.75 10.94 -13.75
N ALA A 309 -9.45 11.86 -13.09
CA ALA A 309 -10.51 11.53 -12.13
C ALA A 309 -11.61 10.63 -12.71
N ARG A 310 -11.90 10.74 -14.01
CA ARG A 310 -12.91 9.89 -14.67
C ARG A 310 -12.61 8.40 -14.54
N PHE A 311 -11.33 8.02 -14.51
CA PHE A 311 -10.92 6.61 -14.42
C PHE A 311 -11.26 5.99 -13.06
N ALA A 312 -11.28 6.79 -11.99
CA ALA A 312 -11.68 6.34 -10.65
C ALA A 312 -13.15 5.84 -10.61
N ARG A 313 -13.96 6.14 -11.62
CA ARG A 313 -15.36 5.70 -11.72
C ARG A 313 -15.54 4.36 -12.44
N PHE A 314 -14.50 3.81 -13.06
CA PHE A 314 -14.54 2.48 -13.69
C PHE A 314 -14.50 1.36 -12.64
N ASP A 315 -14.82 0.13 -13.06
CA ASP A 315 -14.74 -1.07 -12.22
C ASP A 315 -13.29 -1.41 -11.85
N ASP A 316 -12.37 -1.28 -12.81
CA ASP A 316 -10.92 -1.38 -12.59
C ASP A 316 -10.22 -0.07 -13.01
N PRO A 317 -10.16 0.91 -12.09
CA PRO A 317 -9.53 2.21 -12.37
C PRO A 317 -8.05 2.10 -12.74
N SER A 318 -7.33 1.16 -12.12
CA SER A 318 -5.88 1.04 -12.29
C SER A 318 -5.56 0.58 -13.70
N LYS A 319 -6.28 -0.43 -14.19
CA LYS A 319 -6.20 -0.89 -15.57
C LYS A 319 -6.67 0.19 -16.56
N ALA A 320 -7.81 0.83 -16.30
CA ALA A 320 -8.35 1.83 -17.20
C ALA A 320 -7.39 3.02 -17.39
N LEU A 321 -6.78 3.49 -16.29
CA LEU A 321 -5.77 4.53 -16.34
C LEU A 321 -4.49 4.07 -17.04
N PHE A 322 -4.01 2.84 -16.76
CA PHE A 322 -2.83 2.27 -17.42
C PHE A 322 -2.95 2.26 -18.95
N GLU A 323 -4.08 1.79 -19.48
CA GLU A 323 -4.32 1.76 -20.92
C GLU A 323 -4.34 3.17 -21.52
N ALA A 324 -4.89 4.15 -20.79
CA ALA A 324 -4.91 5.54 -21.23
C ALA A 324 -3.52 6.20 -21.19
N LEU A 325 -2.66 5.82 -20.23
CA LEU A 325 -1.31 6.37 -20.07
C LEU A 325 -0.26 5.71 -20.97
N LYS A 326 -0.61 4.64 -21.70
CA LYS A 326 0.30 3.97 -22.63
C LYS A 326 0.72 4.95 -23.73
N SER A 327 2.03 5.14 -23.92
CA SER A 327 2.60 6.22 -24.75
C SER A 327 2.05 6.26 -26.19
N ASP A 328 1.72 5.11 -26.79
CA ASP A 328 1.12 5.01 -28.12
C ASP A 328 -0.28 5.63 -28.22
N ASN A 329 -1.01 5.69 -27.10
CA ASN A 329 -2.34 6.29 -27.01
C ASN A 329 -2.25 7.80 -26.74
N ILE A 330 -1.24 8.23 -25.99
CA ILE A 330 -0.98 9.65 -25.72
C ILE A 330 -0.46 10.36 -26.99
N LYS A 331 0.41 9.71 -27.77
CA LYS A 331 0.96 10.29 -29.01
C LYS A 331 -0.05 10.43 -30.16
N LYS A 332 -1.22 9.78 -30.05
CA LYS A 332 -2.30 9.82 -31.05
C LYS A 332 -3.38 10.87 -30.75
N ALA A 333 -3.38 11.46 -29.56
CA ALA A 333 -4.36 12.45 -29.09
C ALA A 333 -3.81 13.87 -29.21
#